data_AF-A0A3N4RLP5-F1
#
_entry.id   AF-A0A3N4RLP5-F1
#
_cell.length_a   1.000
_cell.length_b   1.000
_cell.length_c   1.000
_cell.angle_alpha   90.00
_cell.angle_beta   90.00
_cell.angle_gamma   90.00
#
_symmetry.space_group_name_H-M   'P 1'
#
loop_
_entity.id
_entity.type
_entity.pdbx_description
1 polymer ?
#
loop_
_entity_poly.entity_id
_entity_poly.type
_entity_poly.pdbx_seq_one_letter_code
_entity_poly.pdbx_strand_id
1 'polypeptide(L)'
;MSSGEDSGERNPFAPPPPGAPDQPWRPRTPRPPASGPRPDGSPDEDRPQPPPWGHRPDQDPQQPAPPKPDPADPAQRTARNALLSGFAALLTVLFGLYWLAFPLSLLAVWYAVAVLRTPAEPVSDPFAPRPVRPQVPAALGALLTGGLALVVSLGVFTIQFAYHDYLDCRTASVTQEAARSCAQEYEVPTWLSNLAEVSTDQ
;
A
#
# COMPACT_ATOMS: atom_id res chain seq x y z
N MET A 1 47.58 -35.62 -16.48
CA MET A 1 47.15 -34.21 -16.54
C MET A 1 46.14 -34.10 -17.65
N SER A 2 44.87 -33.91 -17.31
CA SER A 2 43.78 -33.86 -18.29
C SER A 2 43.29 -32.42 -18.36
N SER A 3 43.67 -31.75 -19.45
CA SER A 3 43.19 -30.42 -19.81
C SER A 3 41.75 -30.57 -20.28
N GLY A 4 40.80 -30.30 -19.39
CA GLY A 4 39.37 -30.26 -19.73
C GLY A 4 39.05 -28.96 -20.45
N GLU A 5 38.71 -29.08 -21.72
CA GLU A 5 38.28 -28.00 -22.61
C GLU A 5 37.09 -27.21 -22.03
N ASP A 6 37.18 -25.89 -22.21
CA ASP A 6 36.27 -24.85 -21.75
C ASP A 6 34.91 -24.93 -22.45
N SER A 7 34.11 -25.92 -22.09
CA SER A 7 32.71 -26.05 -22.53
C SER A 7 31.82 -25.13 -21.69
N GLY A 8 31.82 -23.84 -22.03
CA GLY A 8 30.69 -22.88 -22.09
C GLY A 8 29.70 -22.69 -20.93
N GLU A 9 29.50 -23.63 -20.01
CA GLU A 9 28.41 -23.64 -19.04
C GLU A 9 28.96 -23.53 -17.61
N ARG A 10 29.65 -22.42 -17.33
CA ARG A 10 30.20 -22.15 -15.98
C ARG A 10 29.06 -21.89 -14.99
N ASN A 11 29.03 -22.65 -13.91
CA ASN A 11 28.03 -22.55 -12.84
C ASN A 11 27.86 -21.09 -12.36
N PRO A 12 26.67 -20.47 -12.50
CA PRO A 12 26.42 -19.07 -12.13
C PRO A 12 26.44 -18.79 -10.62
N PHE A 13 26.59 -19.84 -9.80
CA PHE A 13 26.75 -19.77 -8.35
C PHE A 13 28.19 -20.02 -7.88
N ALA A 14 29.13 -20.26 -8.79
CA ALA A 14 30.54 -20.32 -8.41
C ALA A 14 31.03 -18.92 -8.01
N PRO A 15 31.84 -18.79 -6.93
CA PRO A 15 32.49 -17.53 -6.62
C PRO A 15 33.33 -17.07 -7.82
N PRO A 16 33.37 -15.75 -8.10
CA PRO A 16 34.13 -15.22 -9.23
C PRO A 16 35.61 -15.58 -9.07
N PRO A 17 36.33 -15.84 -10.17
CA PRO A 17 37.75 -16.15 -10.12
C PRO A 17 38.52 -14.97 -9.50
N PRO A 18 39.61 -15.25 -8.76
CA PRO A 18 40.43 -14.21 -8.15
C PRO A 18 40.97 -13.27 -9.25
N GLY A 19 40.69 -11.96 -9.12
CA GLY A 19 41.07 -10.93 -10.10
C GLY A 19 39.97 -10.49 -11.06
N ALA A 20 38.74 -11.02 -10.94
CA ALA A 20 37.61 -10.53 -11.71
C ALA A 20 37.21 -9.10 -11.29
N PRO A 21 36.91 -8.20 -12.24
CA PRO A 21 36.39 -6.87 -11.91
C PRO A 21 35.00 -6.97 -11.28
N ASP A 22 34.73 -6.10 -10.30
CA ASP A 22 33.43 -6.03 -9.63
C ASP A 22 32.32 -5.70 -10.64
N GLN A 23 31.28 -6.54 -10.68
CA GLN A 23 30.12 -6.34 -11.55
C GLN A 23 28.95 -5.71 -10.77
N PRO A 24 28.25 -4.71 -11.33
CA PRO A 24 27.04 -4.19 -10.71
C PRO A 24 25.98 -5.29 -10.63
N TRP A 25 25.26 -5.35 -9.51
CA TRP A 25 24.26 -6.39 -9.26
C TRP A 25 23.18 -6.42 -10.36
N ARG A 26 22.88 -7.61 -10.87
CA ARG A 26 21.83 -7.85 -11.88
C ARG A 26 20.86 -8.95 -11.43
N PRO A 27 19.54 -8.83 -11.70
CA PRO A 27 18.58 -9.90 -11.47
C PRO A 27 18.97 -11.15 -12.26
N ARG A 28 19.02 -12.31 -11.62
CA ARG A 28 19.39 -13.57 -12.27
C ARG A 28 18.21 -14.11 -13.08
N THR A 29 18.18 -13.84 -14.38
CA THR A 29 17.26 -14.52 -15.31
C THR A 29 17.88 -15.86 -15.73
N PRO A 30 17.14 -16.99 -15.64
CA PRO A 30 17.63 -18.27 -16.14
C PRO A 30 17.93 -18.15 -17.65
N ARG A 31 19.18 -18.42 -18.06
CA ARG A 31 19.54 -18.55 -19.47
C ARG A 31 19.39 -20.03 -19.85
N PRO A 32 18.64 -20.39 -20.91
CA PRO A 32 18.55 -21.78 -21.35
C PRO A 32 19.90 -22.24 -21.95
N PRO A 33 20.25 -23.54 -21.82
CA PRO A 33 21.53 -24.07 -22.28
C PRO A 33 21.62 -24.04 -23.82
N ALA A 34 22.80 -23.69 -24.34
CA ALA A 34 23.04 -23.63 -25.78
C ALA A 34 23.15 -25.05 -26.38
N SER A 35 22.11 -25.50 -27.09
CA SER A 35 22.18 -26.69 -27.94
C SER A 35 22.90 -26.39 -29.26
N GLY A 36 23.78 -27.31 -29.67
CA GLY A 36 24.82 -27.18 -30.70
C GLY A 36 24.39 -26.95 -32.16
N PRO A 37 25.34 -27.06 -33.12
CA PRO A 37 25.23 -26.43 -34.43
C PRO A 37 24.35 -27.22 -35.41
N ARG A 38 23.41 -26.55 -36.10
CA ARG A 38 22.78 -27.07 -37.32
C ARG A 38 22.64 -25.97 -38.38
N PRO A 39 22.84 -26.28 -39.68
CA PRO A 39 23.18 -25.31 -40.70
C PRO A 39 21.96 -24.69 -41.37
N ASP A 40 22.17 -23.47 -41.84
CA ASP A 40 21.45 -22.71 -42.87
C ASP A 40 19.91 -22.62 -42.80
N GLY A 41 19.42 -21.44 -42.41
CA GLY A 41 18.35 -20.75 -43.14
C GLY A 41 16.93 -20.71 -42.53
N SER A 42 16.70 -19.86 -41.53
CA SER A 42 15.52 -18.98 -41.34
C SER A 42 15.48 -18.44 -39.89
N PRO A 43 15.05 -17.18 -39.62
CA PRO A 43 14.87 -16.70 -38.25
C PRO A 43 13.43 -17.01 -37.80
N ASP A 44 13.18 -18.25 -37.39
CA ASP A 44 11.90 -18.60 -36.74
C ASP A 44 12.04 -18.44 -35.22
N GLU A 45 11.23 -17.53 -34.67
CA GLU A 45 11.12 -17.17 -33.26
C GLU A 45 10.69 -18.38 -32.40
N ASP A 46 11.66 -18.97 -31.70
CA ASP A 46 11.46 -20.06 -30.74
C ASP A 46 10.69 -19.57 -29.49
N ARG A 47 9.43 -19.99 -29.36
CA ARG A 47 8.59 -19.76 -28.18
C ARG A 47 9.11 -20.59 -26.99
N PRO A 48 9.33 -19.99 -25.79
CA PRO A 48 9.72 -20.74 -24.60
C PRO A 48 8.56 -21.60 -24.07
N GLN A 49 8.75 -22.92 -23.97
CA GLN A 49 7.84 -23.79 -23.22
C GLN A 49 8.04 -23.61 -21.70
N PRO A 50 6.97 -23.37 -20.91
CA PRO A 50 7.06 -23.20 -19.47
C PRO A 50 7.22 -24.55 -18.73
N PRO A 51 7.74 -24.54 -17.48
CA PRO A 51 8.10 -25.75 -16.75
C PRO A 51 6.89 -26.61 -16.30
N PRO A 52 7.09 -27.92 -16.04
CA PRO A 52 6.01 -28.92 -15.90
C PRO A 52 5.07 -28.79 -14.69
N TRP A 53 5.39 -27.96 -13.69
CA TRP A 53 4.58 -27.81 -12.48
C TRP A 53 3.67 -26.59 -12.59
N GLY A 54 2.62 -26.75 -13.38
CA GLY A 54 1.54 -25.78 -13.52
C GLY A 54 0.69 -26.14 -14.74
N HIS A 55 -0.43 -26.82 -14.52
CA HIS A 55 -1.47 -26.95 -15.55
C HIS A 55 -2.02 -25.55 -15.84
N ARG A 56 -1.45 -24.88 -16.84
CA ARG A 56 -2.07 -23.72 -17.46
C ARG A 56 -3.22 -24.28 -18.30
N PRO A 57 -4.49 -23.91 -18.07
CA PRO A 57 -5.55 -24.31 -18.98
C PRO A 57 -5.16 -23.83 -20.37
N ASP A 58 -5.32 -24.71 -21.36
CA ASP A 58 -4.85 -24.51 -22.73
C ASP A 58 -5.19 -23.09 -23.20
N GLN A 59 -4.15 -22.28 -23.35
CA GLN A 59 -4.29 -20.92 -23.84
C GLN A 59 -4.53 -21.03 -25.34
N ASP A 60 -5.76 -20.79 -25.76
CA ASP A 60 -6.09 -20.63 -27.17
C ASP A 60 -5.07 -19.67 -27.83
N PRO A 61 -4.53 -19.99 -29.02
CA PRO A 61 -3.51 -19.17 -29.70
C PRO A 61 -3.92 -17.71 -29.98
N GLN A 62 -5.19 -17.38 -29.74
CA GLN A 62 -5.81 -16.08 -29.99
C GLN A 62 -5.92 -15.19 -28.75
N GLN A 63 -5.44 -15.62 -27.57
CA GLN A 63 -5.61 -14.83 -26.35
C GLN A 63 -4.39 -13.92 -26.08
N PRO A 64 -4.57 -12.58 -26.07
CA PRO A 64 -3.48 -11.65 -25.76
C PRO A 64 -2.84 -12.01 -24.42
N ALA A 65 -1.50 -12.05 -24.36
CA ALA A 65 -0.79 -12.29 -23.12
C ALA A 65 -1.25 -11.26 -22.06
N PRO A 66 -1.51 -11.68 -20.80
CA PRO A 66 -1.93 -10.76 -19.77
C PRO A 66 -0.88 -9.65 -19.61
N PRO A 67 -1.28 -8.36 -19.57
CA PRO A 67 -0.35 -7.26 -19.49
C PRO A 67 0.55 -7.43 -18.26
N LYS A 68 1.86 -7.32 -18.47
CA LYS A 68 2.83 -7.40 -17.38
C LYS A 68 2.62 -6.14 -16.51
N PRO A 69 2.34 -6.26 -15.19
CA PRO A 69 2.14 -5.10 -14.34
C PRO A 69 3.41 -4.25 -14.36
N ASP A 70 3.32 -2.99 -14.78
CA ASP A 70 4.46 -2.07 -14.77
C ASP A 70 4.59 -1.47 -13.35
N PRO A 71 5.69 -1.73 -12.61
CA PRO A 71 5.92 -1.12 -11.30
C PRO A 71 6.02 0.42 -11.34
N ALA A 72 6.20 1.00 -12.52
CA ALA A 72 6.24 2.44 -12.73
C ALA A 72 4.85 3.08 -12.84
N ASP A 73 3.78 2.29 -12.97
CA ASP A 73 2.44 2.84 -13.16
C ASP A 73 2.01 3.74 -11.99
N PRO A 74 1.65 5.01 -12.26
CA PRO A 74 1.31 5.97 -11.21
C PRO A 74 0.08 5.53 -10.42
N ALA A 75 -0.90 4.89 -11.08
CA ALA A 75 -2.12 4.39 -10.45
C ALA A 75 -1.84 3.34 -9.37
N GLN A 76 -0.88 2.45 -9.60
CA GLN A 76 -0.51 1.41 -8.64
C GLN A 76 0.25 1.99 -7.44
N ARG A 77 1.07 3.02 -7.66
CA ARG A 77 1.75 3.77 -6.59
C ARG A 77 0.75 4.53 -5.71
N THR A 78 -0.21 5.22 -6.32
CA THR A 78 -1.24 5.95 -5.57
C THR A 78 -2.14 5.01 -4.77
N ALA A 79 -2.50 3.84 -5.31
CA ALA A 79 -3.30 2.85 -4.57
C ALA A 79 -2.56 2.30 -3.35
N ARG A 80 -1.27 2.01 -3.48
CA ARG A 80 -0.42 1.60 -2.35
C ARG A 80 -0.31 2.70 -1.29
N ASN A 81 -0.11 3.94 -1.71
CA ASN A 81 -0.01 5.08 -0.79
C ASN A 81 -1.35 5.37 -0.09
N ALA A 82 -2.49 5.17 -0.76
CA ALA A 82 -3.83 5.28 -0.16
C ALA A 82 -4.01 4.29 1.00
N LEU A 83 -3.65 3.02 0.78
CA LEU A 83 -3.71 1.98 1.82
C LEU A 83 -2.79 2.27 3.00
N LEU A 84 -1.53 2.65 2.72
CA LEU A 84 -0.55 2.93 3.77
C LEU A 84 -0.96 4.15 4.62
N SER A 85 -1.44 5.22 3.98
CA SER A 85 -1.90 6.41 4.70
C SER A 85 -3.20 6.15 5.47
N GLY A 86 -4.16 5.41 4.91
CA GLY A 86 -5.41 5.05 5.60
C GLY A 86 -5.17 4.17 6.83
N PHE A 87 -4.29 3.17 6.70
CA PHE A 87 -3.92 2.31 7.83
C PHE A 87 -3.15 3.09 8.91
N ALA A 88 -2.20 3.93 8.51
CA ALA A 88 -1.46 4.78 9.45
C ALA A 88 -2.38 5.79 10.17
N ALA A 89 -3.37 6.36 9.47
CA ALA A 89 -4.38 7.24 10.06
C ALA A 89 -5.21 6.52 11.13
N LEU A 90 -5.67 5.30 10.84
CA LEU A 90 -6.42 4.50 11.83
C LEU A 90 -5.59 4.17 13.07
N LEU A 91 -4.33 3.76 12.89
CA LEU A 91 -3.44 3.49 14.02
C LEU A 91 -3.20 4.76 14.85
N THR A 92 -2.91 5.89 14.21
CA THR A 92 -2.64 7.14 14.95
C THR A 92 -3.86 7.64 15.73
N VAL A 93 -5.08 7.50 15.20
CA VAL A 93 -6.31 7.74 15.98
C VAL A 93 -6.40 6.79 17.17
N LEU A 94 -6.17 5.50 16.97
CA LEU A 94 -6.24 4.48 18.02
C LEU A 94 -5.25 4.73 19.17
N PHE A 95 -4.06 5.25 18.86
CA PHE A 95 -3.02 5.59 19.84
C PHE A 95 -3.14 7.02 20.42
N GLY A 96 -4.19 7.77 20.07
CA GLY A 96 -4.39 9.14 20.59
C GLY A 96 -3.44 10.21 20.00
N LEU A 97 -2.75 9.89 18.91
CA LEU A 97 -1.79 10.77 18.24
C LEU A 97 -2.51 11.70 17.24
N TYR A 98 -3.53 12.44 17.71
CA TYR A 98 -4.47 13.16 16.85
C TYR A 98 -3.82 14.23 15.96
N TRP A 99 -2.74 14.86 16.42
CA TRP A 99 -1.92 15.80 15.64
C TRP A 99 -1.31 15.17 14.39
N LEU A 100 -0.98 13.87 14.43
CA LEU A 100 -0.52 13.11 13.27
C LEU A 100 -1.68 12.50 12.50
N ALA A 101 -2.75 12.10 13.20
CA ALA A 101 -3.92 11.49 12.59
C ALA A 101 -4.65 12.43 11.62
N PHE A 102 -4.77 13.70 11.97
CA PHE A 102 -5.46 14.69 11.13
C PHE A 102 -4.84 14.82 9.72
N PRO A 103 -3.53 15.14 9.56
CA PRO A 103 -2.93 15.26 8.24
C PRO A 103 -2.89 13.93 7.48
N LEU A 104 -2.69 12.79 8.18
CA LEU A 104 -2.69 11.47 7.55
C LEU A 104 -4.07 11.09 7.00
N SER A 105 -5.14 11.41 7.73
CA SER A 105 -6.52 11.17 7.30
C SER A 105 -6.86 12.00 6.07
N LEU A 106 -6.46 13.28 6.05
CA LEU A 106 -6.64 14.15 4.88
C LEU A 106 -5.89 13.62 3.65
N LEU A 107 -4.65 13.16 3.86
CA LEU A 107 -3.82 12.57 2.82
C LEU A 107 -4.43 11.27 2.26
N ALA A 108 -5.00 10.42 3.13
CA ALA A 108 -5.68 9.18 2.74
C ALA A 108 -6.90 9.46 1.84
N VAL A 109 -7.74 10.43 2.24
CA VAL A 109 -8.89 10.86 1.43
C VAL A 109 -8.43 11.41 0.08
N TRP A 110 -7.38 12.22 0.06
CA TRP A 110 -6.82 12.75 -1.18
C TRP A 110 -6.33 11.66 -2.14
N TYR A 111 -5.56 10.69 -1.66
CA TYR A 111 -5.10 9.56 -2.49
C TYR A 111 -6.27 8.67 -2.95
N ALA A 112 -7.28 8.43 -2.10
CA ALA A 112 -8.47 7.67 -2.48
C ALA A 112 -9.22 8.38 -3.62
N VAL A 113 -9.42 9.70 -3.51
CA VAL A 113 -10.03 10.52 -4.58
C VAL A 113 -9.17 10.50 -5.85
N ALA A 114 -7.84 10.55 -5.73
CA ALA A 114 -6.94 10.47 -6.88
C ALA A 114 -7.07 9.14 -7.64
N VAL A 115 -7.17 7.99 -6.94
CA VAL A 115 -7.39 6.68 -7.57
C VAL A 115 -8.76 6.63 -8.25
N LEU A 116 -9.81 7.15 -7.60
CA LEU A 116 -11.18 7.16 -8.15
C LEU A 116 -11.33 8.04 -9.40
N ARG A 117 -10.46 9.04 -9.57
CA ARG A 117 -10.42 9.89 -10.77
C ARG A 117 -9.73 9.25 -11.97
N THR A 118 -9.06 8.11 -11.80
CA THR A 118 -8.41 7.44 -12.93
C THR A 118 -9.47 6.89 -13.90
N PRO A 119 -9.46 7.29 -15.18
CA PRO A 119 -10.52 6.91 -16.10
C PRO A 119 -10.61 5.39 -16.27
N ALA A 120 -11.84 4.91 -16.39
CA ALA A 120 -12.10 3.54 -16.80
C ALA A 120 -11.72 3.39 -18.28
N GLU A 121 -10.92 2.37 -18.60
CA GLU A 121 -10.61 2.06 -20.00
C GLU A 121 -11.90 1.56 -20.64
N PRO A 122 -12.32 2.11 -21.79
CA PRO A 122 -13.57 1.73 -22.42
C PRO A 122 -13.51 0.26 -22.82
N VAL A 123 -14.46 -0.53 -22.35
CA VAL A 123 -14.63 -1.91 -22.77
C VAL A 123 -15.06 -1.89 -24.23
N SER A 124 -14.15 -2.27 -25.13
CA SER A 124 -14.40 -2.31 -26.57
C SER A 124 -15.32 -3.45 -27.00
N ASP A 125 -15.41 -4.51 -26.19
CA ASP A 125 -16.25 -5.69 -26.46
C ASP A 125 -17.21 -5.96 -25.27
N PRO A 126 -18.54 -5.81 -25.45
CA PRO A 126 -19.54 -6.07 -24.43
C PRO A 126 -19.52 -7.48 -23.84
N PHE A 127 -18.96 -8.45 -24.58
CA PHE A 127 -18.90 -9.86 -24.17
C PHE A 127 -17.53 -10.28 -23.65
N ALA A 128 -16.52 -9.40 -23.71
CA ALA A 128 -15.21 -9.70 -23.14
C ALA A 128 -15.28 -9.75 -21.60
N PRO A 129 -14.60 -10.70 -20.95
CA PRO A 129 -14.45 -10.71 -19.50
C PRO A 129 -13.88 -9.36 -19.04
N ARG A 130 -14.62 -8.64 -18.18
CA ARG A 130 -14.15 -7.35 -17.67
C ARG A 130 -12.87 -7.58 -16.87
N PRO A 131 -11.76 -6.87 -17.17
CA PRO A 131 -10.59 -6.93 -16.32
C PRO A 131 -10.96 -6.38 -14.94
N VAL A 132 -10.92 -7.24 -13.91
CA VAL A 132 -11.17 -6.82 -12.53
C VAL A 132 -10.06 -5.84 -12.15
N ARG A 133 -10.40 -4.57 -11.90
CA ARG A 133 -9.45 -3.57 -11.41
C ARG A 133 -9.14 -3.88 -9.94
N PRO A 134 -7.94 -4.37 -9.58
CA PRO A 134 -7.61 -4.69 -8.19
C PRO A 134 -7.53 -3.43 -7.30
N GLN A 135 -7.52 -2.23 -7.90
CA GLN A 135 -7.32 -0.94 -7.24
C GLN A 135 -8.61 -0.40 -6.58
N VAL A 136 -9.80 -0.78 -7.06
CA VAL A 136 -11.09 -0.25 -6.59
C VAL A 136 -11.43 -0.67 -5.15
N PRO A 137 -11.34 -1.96 -4.75
CA PRO A 137 -11.62 -2.34 -3.36
C PRO A 137 -10.64 -1.72 -2.37
N ALA A 138 -9.36 -1.55 -2.77
CA ALA A 138 -8.34 -0.87 -1.98
C ALA A 138 -8.67 0.61 -1.74
N ALA A 139 -9.11 1.33 -2.77
CA ALA A 139 -9.49 2.73 -2.66
C ALA A 139 -10.72 2.92 -1.76
N LEU A 140 -11.72 2.04 -1.87
CA LEU A 140 -12.92 2.11 -1.05
C LEU A 140 -12.62 1.87 0.44
N GLY A 141 -11.78 0.87 0.75
CA GLY A 141 -11.33 0.60 2.11
C GLY A 141 -10.58 1.78 2.73
N ALA A 142 -9.65 2.39 1.99
CA ALA A 142 -8.93 3.57 2.43
C ALA A 142 -9.85 4.80 2.62
N LEU A 143 -10.85 4.99 1.75
CA LEU A 143 -11.80 6.10 1.87
C LEU A 143 -12.66 5.98 3.13
N LEU A 144 -13.22 4.80 3.39
CA LEU A 144 -14.04 4.55 4.58
C LEU A 144 -13.22 4.69 5.87
N THR A 145 -12.03 4.10 5.87
CA THR A 145 -11.14 4.09 7.04
C THR A 145 -10.58 5.48 7.34
N GLY A 146 -10.06 6.16 6.32
CA GLY A 146 -9.53 7.52 6.43
C GLY A 146 -10.62 8.56 6.70
N GLY A 147 -11.81 8.39 6.12
CA GLY A 147 -12.96 9.26 6.38
C GLY A 147 -13.45 9.16 7.83
N LEU A 148 -13.58 7.95 8.37
CA LEU A 148 -13.93 7.77 9.78
C LEU A 148 -12.86 8.37 10.71
N ALA A 149 -11.58 8.10 10.44
CA ALA A 149 -10.48 8.66 11.20
C ALA A 149 -10.46 10.20 11.16
N LEU A 150 -10.81 10.79 10.02
CA LEU A 150 -10.92 12.24 9.86
C LEU A 150 -12.05 12.82 10.73
N VAL A 151 -13.24 12.22 10.71
CA VAL A 151 -14.39 12.66 11.52
C VAL A 151 -14.05 12.61 13.00
N VAL A 152 -13.46 11.51 13.47
CA VAL A 152 -13.05 11.37 14.88
C VAL A 152 -12.01 12.42 15.25
N SER A 153 -10.96 12.59 14.43
CA SER A 153 -9.90 13.58 14.69
C SER A 153 -10.46 15.00 14.74
N LEU A 154 -11.31 15.36 13.78
CA LEU A 154 -12.00 16.66 13.76
C LEU A 154 -12.85 16.85 15.01
N GLY A 155 -13.63 15.85 15.42
CA GLY A 155 -14.42 15.89 16.65
C GLY A 155 -13.56 16.22 17.87
N VAL A 156 -12.44 15.52 18.05
CA VAL A 156 -11.51 15.78 19.16
C VAL A 156 -10.96 17.20 19.10
N PHE A 157 -10.45 17.65 17.94
CA PHE A 157 -9.93 19.02 17.81
C PHE A 157 -10.99 20.09 18.06
N THR A 158 -12.23 19.86 17.61
CA THR A 158 -13.33 20.81 17.86
C THR A 158 -13.69 20.89 19.33
N ILE A 159 -13.69 19.77 20.05
CA ILE A 159 -13.93 19.75 21.51
C ILE A 159 -12.81 20.50 22.23
N GLN A 160 -11.54 20.21 21.90
CA GLN A 160 -10.39 20.90 22.50
C GLN A 160 -10.47 22.41 22.30
N PHE A 161 -10.82 22.85 21.09
CA PHE A 161 -10.90 24.27 20.75
C PHE A 161 -12.10 24.96 21.40
N ALA A 162 -13.29 24.37 21.33
CA ALA A 162 -14.52 24.97 21.84
C ALA A 162 -14.59 25.00 23.37
N TYR A 163 -13.91 24.05 24.05
CA TYR A 163 -13.95 23.90 25.50
C TYR A 163 -12.57 24.08 26.15
N HIS A 164 -11.67 24.82 25.51
CA HIS A 164 -10.29 25.01 25.98
C HIS A 164 -10.22 25.51 27.42
N ASP A 165 -11.00 26.54 27.78
CA ASP A 165 -10.97 27.12 29.13
C ASP A 165 -11.43 26.12 30.21
N TYR A 166 -12.44 25.31 29.89
CA TYR A 166 -12.89 24.22 30.77
C TYR A 166 -11.80 23.16 30.94
N LEU A 167 -11.17 22.73 29.84
CA LEU A 167 -10.15 21.68 29.85
C LEU A 167 -8.86 22.14 30.56
N ASP A 168 -8.47 23.40 30.39
CA ASP A 168 -7.36 24.02 31.10
C ASP A 168 -7.65 24.13 32.61
N CYS A 169 -8.82 24.65 32.99
CA CYS A 169 -9.26 24.69 34.40
C CYS A 169 -9.19 23.30 35.04
N ARG A 170 -9.69 22.30 34.32
CA ARG A 170 -9.76 20.93 34.84
C ARG A 170 -8.38 20.27 34.95
N THR A 171 -7.49 20.48 33.98
CA THR A 171 -6.12 19.95 34.03
C THR A 171 -5.25 20.63 35.09
N ALA A 172 -5.54 21.90 35.42
CA ALA A 172 -4.89 22.62 36.52
C ALA A 172 -5.45 22.27 37.91
N SER A 173 -6.61 21.61 37.98
CA SER A 173 -7.25 21.28 39.25
C SER A 173 -6.52 20.14 39.99
N VAL A 174 -6.27 20.33 41.29
CA VAL A 174 -5.58 19.33 42.14
C VAL A 174 -6.53 18.45 42.94
N THR A 175 -7.83 18.77 42.95
CA THR A 175 -8.88 18.01 43.66
C THR A 175 -10.08 17.73 42.78
N GLN A 176 -10.78 16.63 43.06
CA GLN A 176 -12.02 16.28 42.34
C GLN A 176 -13.13 17.32 42.53
N GLU A 177 -13.19 18.00 43.69
CA GLU A 177 -14.16 19.07 43.92
C GLU A 177 -13.87 20.29 43.04
N ALA A 178 -12.59 20.67 42.88
CA ALA A 178 -12.19 21.75 41.99
C ALA A 178 -12.45 21.41 40.51
N ALA A 179 -12.26 20.16 40.10
CA ALA A 179 -12.60 19.72 38.75
C ALA A 179 -14.12 19.86 38.45
N ARG A 180 -14.98 19.61 39.44
CA ARG A 180 -16.43 19.76 39.32
C ARG A 180 -16.86 21.22 39.30
N SER A 181 -16.25 22.10 40.09
CA SER A 181 -16.55 23.53 40.04
C SER A 181 -16.25 24.14 38.66
N CYS A 182 -15.20 23.67 37.96
CA CYS A 182 -14.93 24.10 36.58
C CYS A 182 -16.12 23.81 35.64
N ALA A 183 -16.78 22.64 35.76
CA ALA A 183 -17.91 22.31 34.89
C ALA A 183 -19.12 23.22 35.12
N GLN A 184 -19.32 23.65 36.37
CA GLN A 184 -20.40 24.55 36.76
C GLN A 184 -20.14 26.00 36.32
N GLU A 185 -18.90 26.45 36.36
CA GLU A 185 -18.52 27.81 35.95
C GLU A 185 -18.60 28.03 34.44
N TYR A 186 -18.18 27.05 33.64
CA TYR A 186 -18.21 27.13 32.17
C TYR A 186 -19.48 26.55 31.52
N GLU A 187 -20.49 26.18 32.34
CA GLU A 187 -21.79 25.63 31.90
C GLU A 187 -21.68 24.56 30.79
N VAL A 188 -20.71 23.64 30.90
CA VAL A 188 -20.46 22.66 29.84
C VAL A 188 -21.56 21.60 29.75
N PRO A 189 -21.83 21.05 28.55
CA PRO A 189 -22.82 19.98 28.40
C PRO A 189 -22.48 18.74 29.23
N THR A 190 -23.51 18.10 29.79
CA THR A 190 -23.34 16.93 30.67
C THR A 190 -22.69 15.73 29.99
N TRP A 191 -22.87 15.54 28.68
CA TRP A 191 -22.20 14.48 27.94
C TRP A 191 -20.68 14.64 27.96
N LEU A 192 -20.18 15.88 27.93
CA LEU A 192 -18.76 16.19 27.92
C LEU A 192 -18.13 15.97 29.31
N SER A 193 -18.80 16.45 30.36
CA SER A 193 -18.33 16.24 31.73
C SER A 193 -18.28 14.74 32.07
N ASN A 194 -19.31 13.97 31.70
CA ASN A 194 -19.39 12.54 31.93
C ASN A 194 -18.30 11.76 31.18
N LEU A 195 -18.07 12.07 29.89
CA LEU A 195 -17.01 11.42 29.10
C LEU A 195 -15.64 11.63 29.76
N ALA A 196 -15.39 12.83 30.23
CA ALA A 196 -14.11 13.16 30.78
C ALA A 196 -13.95 12.61 32.21
N GLU A 197 -15.01 12.43 33.01
CA GLU A 197 -14.94 11.66 34.26
C GLU A 197 -14.46 10.22 34.02
N VAL A 198 -15.04 9.53 33.03
CA VAL A 198 -14.66 8.14 32.67
C VAL A 198 -13.19 8.01 32.31
N SER A 199 -12.60 9.01 31.65
CA SER A 199 -11.18 8.98 31.27
C SER A 199 -10.20 9.08 32.44
N THR A 200 -10.66 9.59 33.59
CA THR A 200 -9.84 9.79 34.80
C THR A 200 -9.78 8.55 35.69
N ASP A 201 -10.67 7.58 35.48
CA ASP A 201 -10.70 6.31 36.22
C ASP A 201 -9.83 5.21 35.60
N GLN A 202 -9.17 5.47 34.46
CA GLN A 202 -8.14 4.59 33.87
C GLN A 202 -6.72 5.07 34.18
#